data_AF-A0A7Z9YYU1-F1
#
_entry.id   AF-A0A7Z9YYU1-F1
#
_cell.length_a   1.000
_cell.length_b   1.000
_cell.length_c   1.000
_cell.angle_alpha   90.00
_cell.angle_beta   90.00
_cell.angle_gamma   90.00
#
_symmetry.space_group_name_H-M   'P 1'
#
loop_
_entity.id
_entity.type
_entity.pdbx_description
1 polymer ?
#
loop_
_entity_poly.entity_id
_entity_poly.type
_entity_poly.pdbx_seq_one_letter_code
_entity_poly.pdbx_strand_id
1 'polypeptide(L)'
;MTIFVTGHSNPDTDSVTAAIGLAALLNAQGKDAKACMQSSLENLNPESTVVLERFGLTAPEEMMDVAGKTVALVDFSDIGQAP
;
A
#
# COMPACT_ATOMS: atom_id res chain seq x y z
N MET A 1 -15.08 -6.45 7.88
CA MET A 1 -13.74 -6.31 8.49
C MET A 1 -12.85 -5.73 7.40
N THR A 2 -12.13 -4.66 7.70
CA THR A 2 -11.30 -3.95 6.72
C THR A 2 -10.06 -4.77 6.37
N ILE A 3 -9.76 -4.91 5.08
CA ILE A 3 -8.55 -5.53 4.55
C ILE A 3 -7.53 -4.41 4.31
N PHE A 4 -6.37 -4.49 4.97
CA PHE A 4 -5.27 -3.56 4.76
C PHE A 4 -4.35 -4.14 3.69
N VAL A 5 -4.17 -3.41 2.60
CA VAL A 5 -3.36 -3.82 1.46
C VAL A 5 -2.04 -3.09 1.54
N THR A 6 -0.92 -3.81 1.67
CA THR A 6 0.40 -3.19 1.90
C THR A 6 1.50 -3.91 1.14
N GLY A 7 2.47 -3.13 0.66
CA GLY A 7 3.71 -3.59 0.05
C GLY A 7 4.86 -3.70 1.05
N HIS A 8 6.08 -3.90 0.55
CA HIS A 8 7.26 -4.09 1.39
C HIS A 8 7.72 -2.82 2.12
N SER A 9 8.58 -3.00 3.12
CA SER A 9 9.31 -1.91 3.78
C SER A 9 10.15 -1.12 2.77
N ASN A 10 10.30 0.19 2.93
CA ASN A 10 10.92 1.07 1.92
C ASN A 10 10.25 0.88 0.54
N PRO A 11 8.94 1.16 0.43
CA PRO A 11 8.14 0.80 -0.72
C PRO A 11 8.66 1.47 -2.00
N ASP A 12 8.80 0.67 -3.04
CA ASP A 12 9.06 1.16 -4.39
C ASP A 12 7.74 1.55 -5.08
N THR A 13 7.78 1.80 -6.39
CA THR A 13 6.57 2.16 -7.14
C THR A 13 5.59 0.99 -7.31
N ASP A 14 6.05 -0.26 -7.40
CA ASP A 14 5.14 -1.40 -7.49
C ASP A 14 4.40 -1.58 -6.16
N SER A 15 5.13 -1.64 -5.04
CA SER A 15 4.53 -1.72 -3.70
C SER A 15 3.46 -0.65 -3.43
N VAL A 16 3.68 0.60 -3.84
CA VAL A 16 2.68 1.68 -3.69
C VAL A 16 1.49 1.50 -4.62
N THR A 17 1.75 1.30 -5.92
CA THR A 17 0.67 1.30 -6.92
C THR A 17 -0.14 0.00 -6.90
N ALA A 18 0.48 -1.13 -6.60
CA ALA A 18 -0.20 -2.40 -6.36
C ALA A 18 -1.11 -2.34 -5.12
N ALA A 19 -0.69 -1.67 -4.05
CA ALA A 19 -1.55 -1.47 -2.88
C ALA A 19 -2.82 -0.69 -3.24
N ILE A 20 -2.69 0.39 -4.01
CA ILE A 20 -3.82 1.17 -4.54
C ILE A 20 -4.71 0.30 -5.45
N GLY A 21 -4.09 -0.40 -6.40
CA GLY A 21 -4.79 -1.22 -7.40
C GLY A 21 -5.57 -2.38 -6.78
N LEU A 22 -4.96 -3.12 -5.86
CA LEU A 22 -5.61 -4.25 -5.20
C LEU A 22 -6.69 -3.76 -4.22
N ALA A 23 -6.47 -2.67 -3.49
CA ALA A 23 -7.54 -2.08 -2.67
C ALA A 23 -8.74 -1.65 -3.53
N ALA A 24 -8.51 -1.00 -4.67
CA ALA A 24 -9.57 -0.64 -5.60
C ALA A 24 -10.33 -1.85 -6.14
N LEU A 25 -9.62 -2.92 -6.53
CA LEU A 25 -10.24 -4.17 -6.98
C LEU A 25 -11.09 -4.83 -5.88
N LEU A 26 -10.57 -4.92 -4.65
CA LEU A 26 -11.31 -5.52 -3.52
C LEU A 26 -12.56 -4.72 -3.18
N ASN A 27 -12.49 -3.39 -3.20
CA ASN A 27 -13.64 -2.51 -3.03
C ASN A 27 -14.68 -2.71 -4.14
N ALA A 28 -14.26 -2.83 -5.40
CA ALA A 28 -15.15 -3.14 -6.52
C ALA A 28 -15.83 -4.52 -6.40
N GLN A 29 -15.23 -5.44 -5.65
CA GLN A 29 -15.79 -6.76 -5.32
C GLN A 29 -16.68 -6.77 -4.06
N GLY A 30 -16.99 -5.60 -3.49
CA GLY A 30 -17.84 -5.47 -2.30
C GLY A 30 -17.14 -5.82 -0.98
N LYS A 31 -15.80 -5.84 -0.95
CA LYS A 31 -15.01 -5.99 0.28
C LYS A 31 -14.55 -4.62 0.75
N ASP A 32 -14.48 -4.41 2.06
CA ASP A 32 -13.92 -3.19 2.63
C ASP A 32 -12.38 -3.29 2.64
N ALA A 33 -11.70 -2.49 1.81
CA ALA A 33 -10.25 -2.53 1.67
C ALA A 33 -9.60 -1.13 1.66
N LYS A 34 -8.42 -1.01 2.27
CA LYS A 34 -7.63 0.23 2.33
C LYS A 34 -6.20 -0.03 1.86
N ALA A 35 -5.69 0.84 1.00
CA ALA A 35 -4.29 0.84 0.61
C ALA A 35 -3.44 1.50 1.69
N CYS A 36 -2.33 0.85 2.03
CA CYS A 36 -1.35 1.32 2.99
C CYS A 36 0.07 1.22 2.44
N MET A 37 1.00 1.96 3.02
CA MET A 37 2.43 1.89 2.69
C MET A 37 3.30 2.02 3.94
N GLN A 38 4.48 1.40 3.90
CA GLN A 38 5.50 1.45 4.96
C GLN A 38 6.47 2.62 4.76
N SER A 39 5.92 3.81 4.54
CA SER A 39 6.66 5.06 4.39
C SER A 39 5.76 6.24 4.74
N SER A 40 6.35 7.31 5.27
CA SER A 40 5.67 8.61 5.29
C SER A 40 5.61 9.19 3.87
N LEU A 41 4.65 10.11 3.66
CA LEU A 41 4.54 10.83 2.39
C LEU A 41 5.80 11.65 2.08
N GLU A 42 6.43 12.23 3.10
CA GLU A 42 7.65 13.02 2.97
C GLU A 42 8.87 12.19 2.51
N ASN A 43 8.89 10.90 2.89
CA ASN A 43 9.98 9.97 2.57
C ASN A 43 9.68 9.07 1.37
N LEU A 44 8.54 9.27 0.71
CA LEU A 44 8.18 8.47 -0.46
C LEU A 44 9.21 8.69 -1.58
N ASN A 45 9.59 7.61 -2.26
CA ASN A 45 10.60 7.70 -3.31
C ASN A 45 10.13 8.65 -4.45
N PRO A 46 11.06 9.35 -5.13
CA PRO A 46 10.69 10.35 -6.15
C PRO A 46 9.89 9.79 -7.33
N GLU A 47 10.14 8.53 -7.72
CA GLU A 47 9.43 7.88 -8.83
C GLU A 47 7.94 7.70 -8.49
N SER A 48 7.64 7.11 -7.33
CA SER A 48 6.28 6.96 -6.84
C SER A 48 5.57 8.30 -6.70
N THR A 49 6.24 9.33 -6.17
CA THR A 49 5.68 10.69 -6.08
C THR A 49 5.29 11.23 -7.45
N VAL A 50 6.18 11.14 -8.44
CA VAL A 50 5.90 11.57 -9.82
C VAL A 50 4.72 10.79 -10.42
N VAL A 51 4.66 9.48 -10.20
CA VAL A 51 3.56 8.64 -10.70
C VAL A 51 2.23 9.04 -10.06
N LEU A 52 2.18 9.19 -8.74
CA LEU A 52 0.96 9.59 -8.03
C LEU A 52 0.47 10.97 -8.50
N GLU A 53 1.37 11.95 -8.57
CA GLU A 53 1.05 13.30 -9.06
C GLU A 53 0.56 13.29 -10.52
N ARG A 54 1.24 12.52 -11.39
CA ARG A 54 0.90 12.42 -12.82
C ARG A 54 -0.52 11.93 -13.04
N PHE A 55 -0.98 11.00 -12.20
CA PHE A 55 -2.31 10.41 -12.30
C PHE A 55 -3.33 11.00 -11.32
N GLY A 56 -2.96 12.01 -10.52
CA GLY A 56 -3.83 12.63 -9.52
C GLY A 56 -4.29 11.65 -8.44
N LEU A 57 -3.47 10.67 -8.10
CA LEU A 57 -3.76 9.65 -7.09
C LEU A 57 -3.32 10.14 -5.70
N THR A 58 -4.13 9.84 -4.69
CA THR A 58 -3.75 10.04 -3.29
C THR A 58 -2.79 8.92 -2.88
N ALA A 59 -1.71 9.29 -2.18
CA ALA A 59 -0.81 8.32 -1.58
C ALA A 59 -1.55 7.40 -0.58
N PRO A 60 -1.14 6.12 -0.45
CA PRO A 60 -1.69 5.21 0.56
C PRO A 60 -1.51 5.73 2.00
N GLU A 61 -2.30 5.19 2.94
CA GLU A 61 -2.16 5.50 4.37
C GLU A 61 -0.81 4.96 4.90
N GLU A 62 -0.07 5.78 5.65
CA GLU A 62 1.14 5.32 6.33
C GLU A 62 0.76 4.30 7.43
N MET A 63 1.31 3.09 7.34
CA MET A 63 1.04 2.02 8.31
C MET A 63 2.29 1.17 8.56
N MET A 64 2.74 1.15 9.81
CA MET A 64 3.95 0.45 10.26
C MET A 64 3.66 -0.71 11.23
N ASP A 65 2.39 -0.98 11.52
CA ASP A 65 1.96 -2.08 12.39
C ASP A 65 0.63 -2.66 11.92
N VAL A 66 0.62 -3.96 11.63
CA VAL A 66 -0.56 -4.70 11.17
C VAL A 66 -1.05 -5.76 12.17
N ALA A 67 -0.57 -5.75 13.41
CA ALA A 67 -0.98 -6.71 14.44
C ALA A 67 -2.51 -6.75 14.62
N GLY A 68 -3.07 -7.97 14.55
CA GLY A 68 -4.51 -8.21 14.68
C GLY A 68 -5.38 -7.72 13.52
N LYS A 69 -4.79 -7.28 12.41
CA LYS A 69 -5.52 -6.83 11.20
C LYS A 69 -5.64 -7.97 10.18
N THR A 70 -6.62 -7.84 9.29
CA THR A 70 -6.64 -8.66 8.05
C THR A 70 -5.80 -7.95 7.01
N VAL A 71 -4.78 -8.63 6.49
CA VAL A 71 -3.78 -8.03 5.59
C VAL A 71 -3.76 -8.76 4.26
N ALA A 72 -3.66 -8.00 3.16
CA ALA A 72 -3.30 -8.51 1.85
C ALA A 72 -1.91 -7.97 1.47
N LEU A 73 -0.95 -8.88 1.27
CA LEU A 73 0.40 -8.52 0.88
C LEU A 73 0.48 -8.38 -0.64
N VAL A 74 1.18 -7.34 -1.10
CA VAL A 74 1.59 -7.18 -2.50
C VAL A 74 3.11 -7.11 -2.55
N ASP A 75 3.74 -7.64 -3.59
CA ASP A 75 5.16 -7.39 -3.89
C ASP A 75 6.20 -7.89 -2.85
N PHE A 76 5.78 -8.65 -1.83
CA PHE A 76 6.72 -9.36 -0.95
C PHE A 76 6.15 -10.61 -0.29
N SER A 77 7.06 -11.45 0.19
CA SER A 77 6.76 -12.63 1.01
C SER A 77 7.83 -12.94 2.08
N ASP A 78 8.80 -12.05 2.25
CA ASP A 78 9.83 -12.15 3.30
C ASP A 78 9.36 -11.41 4.56
N ILE A 79 9.49 -12.06 5.71
CA ILE A 79 9.09 -11.50 7.01
C ILE A 79 9.90 -10.25 7.39
N GLY A 80 11.15 -10.14 6.93
CA GLY A 80 12.00 -8.98 7.19
C GLY A 80 11.56 -7.71 6.49
N GLN A 81 10.59 -7.80 5.57
CA GLN A 81 10.03 -6.69 4.82
C GLN A 81 8.58 -6.35 5.24
N ALA A 82 8.02 -7.11 6.18
CA ALA A 82 6.65 -6.93 6.65
C ALA A 82 6.50 -5.75 7.64
N PRO A 83 5.34 -5.09 7.68
CA PRO A 83 4.95 -4.17 8.74
C PRO A 83 4.48 -4.90 10.01
#